data_AF-A0A502CJW8-F1
#
_entry.id   AF-A0A502CJW8-F1
#
_cell.length_a   1.000
_cell.length_b   1.000
_cell.length_c   1.000
_cell.angle_alpha   90.00
_cell.angle_beta   90.00
_cell.angle_gamma   90.00
#
_symmetry.space_group_name_H-M   'P 1'
#
loop_
_entity.id
_entity.type
_entity.pdbx_description
1 polymer ?
#
loop_
_entity_poly.entity_id
_entity_poly.type
_entity_poly.pdbx_seq_one_letter_code
_entity_poly.pdbx_strand_id
1 'polypeptide(L)'
;MDPRARIALLIDADNSSAKKIDLILNELSAYGETSIRRAYGNWTKAGLKPWADVLHARAIRPVQQFDYSRGKNASDMAMVVDAMALLYNDDPDAFGIVSSDADFTPLVMHLREKGAAVYGFGERKTPEPFRSACTRFLFLDHLAEPDEVRLDDTMAPAAASSGAQTTDLQAGEAPAAESGSNASRQAGTKKTAAKKAAGAAKKSEAAAPKTDGPPARKTTTELRQDGGLVRLLRNAVSRAADDDGWASVGAVGNSISNQSSFDSRNHGYASLSKLLKATELFEVRTIGNAMSVRDKRQDRKA
;
A
#
# COMPACT_ATOMS: atom_id res chain seq x y z
N MET A 1 -1.52 12.62 -34.81
CA MET A 1 -1.30 11.38 -34.04
C MET A 1 -2.51 11.18 -33.16
N ASP A 2 -2.92 9.95 -32.94
CA ASP A 2 -3.93 9.63 -31.92
C ASP A 2 -3.31 9.91 -30.53
N PRO A 3 -3.99 10.65 -29.62
CA PRO A 3 -3.42 10.96 -28.31
C PRO A 3 -3.30 9.68 -27.48
N ARG A 4 -2.11 9.44 -26.89
CA ARG A 4 -1.92 8.35 -25.93
C ARG A 4 -2.72 8.62 -24.67
N ALA A 5 -3.40 7.60 -24.15
CA ALA A 5 -4.13 7.66 -22.89
C ALA A 5 -3.22 8.18 -21.75
N ARG A 6 -3.75 9.08 -20.93
CA ARG A 6 -3.00 9.75 -19.85
C ARG A 6 -3.16 8.97 -18.56
N ILE A 7 -2.05 8.48 -18.00
CA ILE A 7 -2.05 7.59 -16.84
C ILE A 7 -1.53 8.31 -15.60
N ALA A 8 -2.34 8.33 -14.54
CA ALA A 8 -1.96 8.78 -13.21
C ALA A 8 -1.41 7.62 -12.37
N LEU A 9 -0.08 7.56 -12.22
CA LEU A 9 0.61 6.56 -11.41
C LEU A 9 0.75 7.04 -9.95
N LEU A 10 0.06 6.34 -9.04
CA LEU A 10 0.01 6.61 -7.61
C LEU A 10 0.61 5.43 -6.83
N ILE A 11 1.59 5.72 -5.98
CA ILE A 11 2.45 4.70 -5.37
C ILE A 11 2.40 4.80 -3.84
N ASP A 12 1.92 3.76 -3.18
CA ASP A 12 2.10 3.55 -1.74
C ASP A 12 3.56 3.14 -1.49
N ALA A 13 4.42 4.12 -1.20
CA ALA A 13 5.85 3.90 -1.03
C ALA A 13 6.19 3.36 0.36
N ASP A 14 5.32 3.57 1.36
CA ASP A 14 5.49 3.04 2.72
C ASP A 14 5.31 1.51 2.76
N ASN A 15 4.46 0.92 1.91
CA ASN A 15 4.28 -0.53 1.81
C ASN A 15 4.90 -1.18 0.55
N SER A 16 5.23 -0.43 -0.51
CA SER A 16 5.76 -0.99 -1.78
C SER A 16 7.28 -0.82 -1.94
N SER A 17 7.94 -1.79 -2.62
CA SER A 17 9.39 -1.77 -2.83
C SER A 17 9.83 -0.98 -4.08
N ALA A 18 10.73 -0.01 -3.88
CA ALA A 18 11.35 0.80 -4.94
C ALA A 18 11.97 -0.02 -6.08
N LYS A 19 12.40 -1.26 -5.85
CA LYS A 19 13.03 -2.13 -6.87
C LYS A 19 12.10 -2.46 -8.05
N LYS A 20 10.78 -2.33 -7.88
CA LYS A 20 9.76 -2.76 -8.84
C LYS A 20 9.28 -1.62 -9.76
N ILE A 21 9.80 -0.40 -9.63
CA ILE A 21 9.24 0.79 -10.28
C ILE A 21 9.49 0.88 -11.80
N ASP A 22 10.67 0.52 -12.29
CA ASP A 22 10.97 0.53 -13.74
C ASP A 22 10.03 -0.41 -14.49
N LEU A 23 9.74 -1.54 -13.86
CA LEU A 23 8.88 -2.60 -14.35
C LEU A 23 7.43 -2.14 -14.51
N ILE A 24 6.92 -1.39 -13.52
CA ILE A 24 5.60 -0.75 -13.53
C ILE A 24 5.53 0.33 -14.63
N LEU A 25 6.57 1.15 -14.77
CA LEU A 25 6.63 2.18 -15.81
C LEU A 25 6.68 1.59 -17.23
N ASN A 26 7.39 0.47 -17.41
CA ASN A 26 7.46 -0.25 -18.68
C ASN A 26 6.11 -0.88 -19.05
N GLU A 27 5.47 -1.64 -18.15
CA GLU A 27 4.14 -2.23 -18.39
C GLU A 27 3.07 -1.16 -18.67
N LEU A 28 3.10 -0.03 -17.95
CA LEU A 28 2.20 1.10 -18.22
C LEU A 28 2.47 1.79 -19.57
N SER A 29 3.70 1.73 -20.10
CA SER A 29 4.02 2.34 -21.40
C SER A 29 3.34 1.67 -22.60
N ALA A 30 2.89 0.42 -22.43
CA ALA A 30 2.06 -0.28 -23.41
C ALA A 30 0.60 0.20 -23.44
N TYR A 31 0.13 0.84 -22.36
CA TYR A 31 -1.25 1.33 -22.22
C TYR A 31 -1.39 2.84 -22.44
N GLY A 32 -0.34 3.63 -22.21
CA GLY A 32 -0.40 5.08 -22.35
C GLY A 32 0.84 5.82 -21.84
N GLU A 33 0.70 7.13 -21.67
CA GLU A 33 1.73 7.99 -21.11
C GLU A 33 1.49 8.23 -19.62
N THR A 34 2.44 7.82 -18.78
CA THR A 34 2.41 8.06 -17.33
C THR A 34 2.80 9.50 -16.99
N SER A 35 1.92 10.44 -17.34
CA SER A 35 2.11 11.89 -17.23
C SER A 35 2.12 12.40 -15.78
N ILE A 36 1.36 11.76 -14.89
CA ILE A 36 1.33 12.07 -13.46
C ILE A 36 1.97 10.90 -12.70
N ARG A 37 2.98 11.19 -11.88
CA ARG A 37 3.72 10.19 -11.08
C ARG A 37 3.89 10.70 -9.65
N ARG A 38 3.25 10.06 -8.68
CA ARG A 38 3.24 10.49 -7.27
C ARG A 38 3.49 9.31 -6.34
N ALA A 39 4.36 9.49 -5.36
CA ALA A 39 4.67 8.49 -4.34
C ALA A 39 4.35 9.03 -2.94
N TYR A 40 3.60 8.26 -2.16
CA TYR A 40 3.04 8.64 -0.87
C TYR A 40 3.73 7.85 0.24
N GLY A 41 4.22 8.55 1.26
CA GLY A 41 4.83 7.93 2.42
C GLY A 41 5.51 8.94 3.33
N ASN A 42 6.08 8.47 4.43
CA ASN A 42 6.87 9.32 5.32
C ASN A 42 8.36 9.26 4.99
N TRP A 43 8.84 10.25 4.21
CA TRP A 43 10.24 10.37 3.77
C TRP A 43 11.26 10.58 4.90
N THR A 44 10.82 10.72 6.16
CA THR A 44 11.71 10.64 7.33
C THR A 44 12.04 9.20 7.75
N LYS A 45 11.32 8.18 7.24
CA LYS A 45 11.59 6.76 7.52
C LYS A 45 12.82 6.30 6.72
N ALA A 46 13.81 5.72 7.42
CA ALA A 46 15.00 5.16 6.78
C ALA A 46 14.69 4.06 5.72
N GLY A 47 13.55 3.37 5.85
CA GLY A 47 13.06 2.39 4.88
C GLY A 47 12.74 2.97 3.49
N LEU A 48 12.44 4.28 3.40
CA LEU A 48 12.19 4.96 2.11
C LEU A 48 13.46 5.49 1.43
N LYS A 49 14.65 5.28 1.99
CA LYS A 49 15.89 5.70 1.33
C LYS A 49 16.04 5.12 -0.10
N PRO A 50 15.77 3.82 -0.36
CA PRO A 50 15.84 3.27 -1.72
C PRO A 50 14.83 3.89 -2.68
N TRP A 51 13.71 4.44 -2.18
CA TRP A 51 12.79 5.23 -2.99
C TRP A 51 13.39 6.60 -3.33
N ALA A 52 13.92 7.32 -2.35
CA ALA A 52 14.54 8.64 -2.56
C ALA A 52 15.63 8.62 -3.65
N ASP A 53 16.42 7.54 -3.70
CA ASP A 53 17.46 7.33 -4.72
C ASP A 53 16.87 7.11 -6.15
N VAL A 54 15.62 6.65 -6.30
CA VAL A 54 14.98 6.39 -7.61
C VAL A 54 13.98 7.45 -8.09
N LEU A 55 13.38 8.23 -7.18
CA LEU A 55 12.31 9.20 -7.48
C LEU A 55 12.70 10.20 -8.58
N HIS A 56 13.81 10.92 -8.37
CA HIS A 56 14.26 11.99 -9.28
C HIS A 56 14.56 11.48 -10.69
N ALA A 57 15.22 10.33 -10.81
CA ALA A 57 15.57 9.72 -12.09
C ALA A 57 14.35 9.28 -12.92
N ARG A 58 13.16 9.19 -12.31
CA ARG A 58 11.91 8.72 -12.92
C ARG A 58 10.81 9.77 -12.96
N ALA A 59 11.14 11.03 -12.63
CA ALA A 59 10.21 12.14 -12.50
C ALA A 59 9.03 11.88 -11.54
N ILE A 60 9.24 11.06 -10.50
CA ILE A 60 8.19 10.73 -9.52
C ILE A 60 8.22 11.78 -8.40
N ARG A 61 7.08 12.45 -8.16
CA ARG A 61 6.93 13.45 -7.10
C ARG A 61 6.77 12.77 -5.73
N PRO A 62 7.64 13.03 -4.75
CA PRO A 62 7.38 12.64 -3.36
C PRO A 62 6.23 13.48 -2.78
N VAL A 63 5.29 12.80 -2.12
CA VAL A 63 4.24 13.37 -1.28
C VAL A 63 4.54 12.95 0.16
N GLN A 64 4.94 13.90 0.99
CA GLN A 64 5.27 13.67 2.40
C GLN A 64 4.01 13.53 3.24
N GLN A 65 3.91 12.45 4.02
CA GLN A 65 2.95 12.31 5.10
C GLN A 65 3.64 11.95 6.41
N PHE A 66 3.12 12.42 7.54
CA PHE A 66 3.70 12.16 8.87
C PHE A 66 2.86 11.16 9.65
N ASP A 67 3.50 10.23 10.36
CA ASP A 67 2.82 9.25 11.22
C ASP A 67 2.30 9.91 12.53
N TYR A 68 1.28 10.76 12.44
CA TYR A 68 0.67 11.46 13.59
C TYR A 68 0.19 10.51 14.71
N SER A 69 0.03 9.22 14.42
CA SER A 69 0.00 8.14 15.43
C SER A 69 0.52 6.86 14.78
N ARG A 70 1.18 5.99 15.56
CA ARG A 70 1.69 4.69 15.05
C ARG A 70 0.57 3.84 14.47
N GLY A 71 0.75 3.34 13.26
CA GLY A 71 -0.18 2.41 12.60
C GLY A 71 -1.50 3.06 12.16
N LYS A 72 -1.45 4.33 11.70
CA LYS A 72 -2.54 5.00 11.00
C LYS A 72 -2.22 5.15 9.52
N ASN A 73 -3.23 4.97 8.70
CA ASN A 73 -3.21 4.92 7.23
C ASN A 73 -3.09 6.33 6.59
N ALA A 74 -2.11 7.13 7.03
CA ALA A 74 -1.99 8.56 6.68
C ALA A 74 -1.45 8.79 5.25
N SER A 75 -0.51 7.94 4.80
CA SER A 75 -0.12 7.78 3.39
C SER A 75 -1.33 7.50 2.50
N ASP A 76 -2.19 6.61 2.98
CA ASP A 76 -3.21 5.94 2.19
C ASP A 76 -4.42 6.86 1.99
N MET A 77 -4.85 7.53 3.06
CA MET A 77 -5.84 8.60 2.99
C MET A 77 -5.36 9.78 2.14
N ALA A 78 -4.06 10.13 2.17
CA ALA A 78 -3.52 11.15 1.29
C ALA A 78 -3.54 10.71 -0.19
N MET A 79 -3.22 9.45 -0.47
CA MET A 79 -3.31 8.89 -1.83
C MET A 79 -4.76 8.83 -2.32
N VAL A 80 -5.73 8.47 -1.48
CA VAL A 80 -7.17 8.49 -1.81
C VAL A 80 -7.65 9.90 -2.11
N VAL A 81 -7.34 10.89 -1.25
CA VAL A 81 -7.73 12.28 -1.46
C VAL A 81 -7.13 12.85 -2.75
N ASP A 82 -5.86 12.54 -3.03
CA ASP A 82 -5.17 13.03 -4.21
C ASP A 82 -5.61 12.30 -5.50
N ALA A 83 -5.93 11.00 -5.44
CA ALA A 83 -6.56 10.26 -6.55
C ALA A 83 -7.91 10.86 -6.94
N MET A 84 -8.74 11.19 -5.94
CA MET A 84 -10.02 11.85 -6.15
C MET A 84 -9.85 13.28 -6.68
N ALA A 85 -8.83 14.02 -6.22
CA ALA A 85 -8.51 15.34 -6.77
C ALA A 85 -8.10 15.25 -8.26
N LEU A 86 -7.24 14.29 -8.62
CA LEU A 86 -6.83 14.04 -10.01
C LEU A 86 -8.02 13.67 -10.91
N LEU A 87 -8.91 12.79 -10.43
CA LEU A 87 -10.11 12.36 -11.16
C LEU A 87 -10.99 13.55 -11.57
N TYR A 88 -11.20 14.53 -10.68
CA TYR A 88 -12.11 15.65 -10.95
C TYR A 88 -11.45 16.93 -11.50
N ASN A 89 -10.10 17.03 -11.51
CA ASN A 89 -9.40 18.24 -12.00
C ASN A 89 -8.50 17.98 -13.23
N ASP A 90 -7.92 16.79 -13.36
CA ASP A 90 -6.96 16.45 -14.44
C ASP A 90 -7.55 15.48 -15.48
N ASP A 91 -8.63 14.76 -15.10
CA ASP A 91 -9.42 13.80 -15.90
C ASP A 91 -8.59 12.71 -16.62
N PRO A 92 -7.69 11.98 -15.92
CA PRO A 92 -6.81 11.00 -16.56
C PRO A 92 -7.59 9.75 -17.00
N ASP A 93 -7.33 9.31 -18.23
CA ASP A 93 -7.93 8.13 -18.86
C ASP A 93 -7.73 6.84 -18.05
N ALA A 94 -6.63 6.77 -17.28
CA ALA A 94 -6.35 5.66 -16.38
C ALA A 94 -5.57 6.02 -15.11
N PHE A 95 -5.66 5.14 -14.10
CA PHE A 95 -4.88 5.16 -12.88
C PHE A 95 -4.01 3.91 -12.76
N GLY A 96 -2.74 4.07 -12.43
CA GLY A 96 -1.87 3.00 -11.94
C GLY A 96 -1.82 3.07 -10.42
N ILE A 97 -2.31 2.04 -9.71
CA ILE A 97 -2.33 2.00 -8.25
C ILE A 97 -1.32 0.95 -7.77
N VAL A 98 -0.23 1.39 -7.15
CA VAL A 98 0.80 0.49 -6.62
C VAL A 98 0.63 0.34 -5.11
N SER A 99 -0.12 -0.68 -4.70
CA SER A 99 -0.20 -1.18 -3.33
C SER A 99 -0.72 -2.64 -3.33
N SER A 100 -0.54 -3.33 -2.20
CA SER A 100 -1.11 -4.66 -1.94
C SER A 100 -2.20 -4.65 -0.86
N ASP A 101 -2.62 -3.46 -0.40
CA ASP A 101 -3.71 -3.31 0.57
C ASP A 101 -5.09 -3.32 -0.13
N ALA A 102 -6.04 -4.04 0.46
CA ALA A 102 -7.41 -4.11 -0.03
C ALA A 102 -8.30 -2.95 0.44
N ASP A 103 -7.86 -2.12 1.40
CA ASP A 103 -8.58 -0.92 1.83
C ASP A 103 -8.75 0.11 0.68
N PHE A 104 -7.94 0.01 -0.39
CA PHE A 104 -8.10 0.81 -1.62
C PHE A 104 -9.22 0.31 -2.56
N THR A 105 -9.87 -0.83 -2.28
CA THR A 105 -10.93 -1.39 -3.14
C THR A 105 -12.06 -0.39 -3.46
N PRO A 106 -12.61 0.39 -2.51
CA PRO A 106 -13.66 1.36 -2.80
C PRO A 106 -13.20 2.51 -3.73
N LEU A 107 -11.94 2.95 -3.61
CA LEU A 107 -11.36 3.94 -4.52
C LEU A 107 -11.31 3.36 -5.94
N VAL A 108 -10.76 2.16 -6.11
CA VAL A 108 -10.63 1.49 -7.42
C VAL A 108 -11.99 1.29 -8.07
N MET A 109 -13.01 0.87 -7.30
CA MET A 109 -14.38 0.75 -7.80
C MET A 109 -14.95 2.10 -8.27
N HIS A 110 -14.76 3.19 -7.52
CA HIS A 110 -15.28 4.51 -7.90
C HIS A 110 -14.55 5.13 -9.10
N LEU A 111 -13.24 4.92 -9.23
CA LEU A 111 -12.48 5.35 -10.43
C LEU A 111 -13.04 4.67 -11.69
N ARG A 112 -13.34 3.36 -11.62
CA ARG A 112 -13.98 2.61 -12.71
C ARG A 112 -15.44 3.02 -12.94
N GLU A 113 -16.19 3.35 -11.90
CA GLU A 113 -17.56 3.89 -12.00
C GLU A 113 -17.58 5.23 -12.77
N LYS A 114 -16.50 6.01 -12.70
CA LYS A 114 -16.30 7.22 -13.52
C LYS A 114 -15.69 6.96 -14.91
N GLY A 115 -15.46 5.70 -15.28
CA GLY A 115 -14.98 5.30 -16.61
C GLY A 115 -13.45 5.20 -16.75
N ALA A 116 -12.66 5.64 -15.76
CA ALA A 116 -11.21 5.52 -15.82
C ALA A 116 -10.76 4.06 -15.67
N ALA A 117 -9.80 3.63 -16.49
CA ALA A 117 -9.20 2.30 -16.34
C ALA A 117 -8.30 2.25 -15.10
N VAL A 118 -8.28 1.13 -14.36
CA VAL A 118 -7.41 0.99 -13.18
C VAL A 118 -6.49 -0.23 -13.31
N TYR A 119 -5.18 0.05 -13.34
CA TYR A 119 -4.10 -0.93 -13.34
C TYR A 119 -3.56 -1.09 -11.91
N GLY A 120 -3.90 -2.21 -11.26
CA GLY A 120 -3.43 -2.51 -9.90
C GLY A 120 -2.09 -3.25 -9.92
N PHE A 121 -1.16 -2.88 -9.04
CA PHE A 121 0.18 -3.45 -8.97
C PHE A 121 0.52 -3.86 -7.54
N GLY A 122 0.74 -5.15 -7.30
CA GLY A 122 1.03 -5.67 -5.96
C GLY A 122 1.69 -7.05 -5.92
N GLU A 123 1.76 -7.62 -4.73
CA GLU A 123 2.33 -8.96 -4.48
C GLU A 123 1.29 -10.07 -4.66
N ARG A 124 1.73 -11.33 -4.85
CA ARG A 124 0.83 -12.49 -4.98
C ARG A 124 -0.15 -12.68 -3.82
N LYS A 125 0.17 -12.17 -2.63
CA LYS A 125 -0.66 -12.22 -1.41
C LYS A 125 -1.86 -11.23 -1.41
N THR A 126 -1.90 -10.29 -2.35
CA THR A 126 -2.93 -9.23 -2.42
C THR A 126 -4.33 -9.85 -2.50
N PRO A 127 -5.30 -9.48 -1.63
CA PRO A 127 -6.62 -10.13 -1.58
C PRO A 127 -7.41 -10.03 -2.89
N GLU A 128 -8.12 -11.11 -3.23
CA GLU A 128 -8.90 -11.18 -4.48
C GLU A 128 -9.85 -10.00 -4.72
N PRO A 129 -10.64 -9.50 -3.74
CA PRO A 129 -11.56 -8.38 -3.98
C PRO A 129 -10.89 -7.12 -4.57
N PHE A 130 -9.64 -6.83 -4.21
CA PHE A 130 -8.89 -5.71 -4.78
C PHE A 130 -8.43 -6.00 -6.22
N ARG A 131 -8.09 -7.26 -6.51
CA ARG A 131 -7.66 -7.72 -7.84
C ARG A 131 -8.81 -7.67 -8.84
N SER A 132 -9.97 -8.24 -8.49
CA SER A 132 -11.17 -8.20 -9.36
C SER A 132 -11.83 -6.82 -9.43
N ALA A 133 -11.57 -5.93 -8.46
CA ALA A 133 -11.96 -4.53 -8.55
C ALA A 133 -11.12 -3.75 -9.58
N CYS A 134 -9.87 -4.13 -9.87
CA CYS A 134 -9.07 -3.47 -10.92
C CYS A 134 -9.60 -3.79 -12.34
N THR A 135 -9.25 -2.97 -13.33
CA THR A 135 -9.44 -3.30 -14.76
C THR A 135 -8.44 -4.38 -15.20
N ARG A 136 -7.21 -4.32 -14.68
CA ARG A 136 -6.18 -5.36 -14.79
C ARG A 136 -5.33 -5.32 -13.50
N PHE A 137 -5.02 -6.49 -12.93
CA PHE A 137 -4.12 -6.59 -11.78
C PHE A 137 -2.83 -7.32 -12.17
N LEU A 138 -1.70 -6.78 -11.72
CA LEU A 138 -0.36 -7.16 -12.16
C LEU A 138 0.52 -7.53 -10.96
N PHE A 139 0.97 -8.79 -10.97
CA PHE A 139 1.83 -9.32 -9.91
C PHE A 139 3.29 -8.91 -10.15
N LEU A 140 3.79 -8.02 -9.29
CA LEU A 140 5.15 -7.47 -9.36
C LEU A 140 6.25 -8.52 -9.12
N ASP A 141 5.88 -9.73 -8.75
CA ASP A 141 6.77 -10.88 -8.56
C ASP A 141 6.99 -11.67 -9.86
N HIS A 142 6.09 -11.51 -10.85
CA HIS A 142 6.08 -12.31 -12.09
C HIS A 142 6.57 -11.55 -13.32
N LEU A 143 6.47 -10.21 -13.30
CA LEU A 143 6.99 -9.34 -14.35
C LEU A 143 8.53 -9.33 -14.41
N ALA A 144 9.22 -9.88 -13.40
CA ALA A 144 10.68 -9.86 -13.31
C ALA A 144 11.39 -10.86 -14.24
N GLU A 145 10.64 -11.76 -14.90
CA GLU A 145 11.13 -12.74 -15.86
C GLU A 145 10.53 -12.42 -17.25
N PRO A 146 11.35 -12.23 -18.31
CA PRO A 146 10.84 -12.09 -19.67
C PRO A 146 10.50 -13.45 -20.28
N ASP A 147 9.41 -13.47 -21.07
CA ASP A 147 8.87 -14.61 -21.83
C ASP A 147 8.36 -15.81 -20.97
N GLU A 148 7.37 -16.61 -21.39
CA GLU A 148 6.69 -16.74 -22.70
C GLU A 148 5.16 -16.50 -22.63
N VAL A 149 4.51 -16.54 -23.80
CA VAL A 149 3.07 -16.39 -24.02
C VAL A 149 2.23 -17.51 -23.37
N ARG A 150 1.08 -17.16 -22.80
CA ARG A 150 -0.05 -18.10 -22.68
C ARG A 150 -1.37 -17.45 -23.08
N LEU A 151 -1.89 -17.89 -24.23
CA LEU A 151 -3.24 -17.59 -24.70
C LEU A 151 -4.24 -18.47 -23.93
N ASP A 152 -5.25 -17.86 -23.32
CA ASP A 152 -6.51 -18.51 -22.94
C ASP A 152 -7.65 -17.70 -23.59
N ASP A 153 -7.99 -18.03 -24.82
CA ASP A 153 -9.14 -17.45 -25.53
C ASP A 153 -10.44 -18.04 -24.97
N THR A 154 -11.37 -17.21 -24.48
CA THR A 154 -12.84 -17.46 -24.50
C THR A 154 -13.67 -16.31 -23.91
N MET A 155 -13.97 -15.27 -24.70
CA MET A 155 -15.35 -14.69 -24.79
C MET A 155 -15.50 -13.69 -25.96
N ALA A 156 -15.93 -14.19 -27.11
CA ALA A 156 -16.42 -13.43 -28.28
C ALA A 156 -17.32 -14.38 -29.11
N PRO A 157 -18.20 -13.93 -30.07
CA PRO A 157 -18.24 -12.60 -30.70
C PRO A 157 -19.64 -11.99 -30.98
N ALA A 158 -19.67 -10.70 -31.35
CA ALA A 158 -20.54 -10.06 -32.38
C ALA A 158 -20.04 -8.61 -32.57
N ALA A 159 -19.44 -8.14 -33.68
CA ALA A 159 -19.83 -8.12 -35.10
C ALA A 159 -20.97 -7.10 -35.40
N ALA A 160 -20.89 -6.20 -36.40
CA ALA A 160 -19.90 -6.00 -37.49
C ALA A 160 -19.83 -4.49 -37.92
N SER A 161 -18.68 -3.98 -38.42
CA SER A 161 -18.34 -3.71 -39.86
C SER A 161 -19.10 -2.54 -40.54
N SER A 162 -18.51 -1.56 -41.24
CA SER A 162 -17.10 -1.16 -41.56
C SER A 162 -17.02 0.40 -41.65
N GLY A 163 -16.17 1.19 -42.34
CA GLY A 163 -15.14 1.06 -43.41
C GLY A 163 -15.10 2.41 -44.22
N ALA A 164 -14.20 2.75 -45.17
CA ALA A 164 -12.84 2.35 -45.58
C ALA A 164 -12.35 3.33 -46.72
N GLN A 165 -11.05 3.36 -47.08
CA GLN A 165 -10.41 4.06 -48.25
C GLN A 165 -10.24 5.62 -48.13
N THR A 166 -9.07 6.29 -48.18
CA THR A 166 -7.88 6.39 -49.11
C THR A 166 -8.07 7.38 -50.28
N THR A 167 -7.10 8.20 -50.79
CA THR A 167 -5.64 8.45 -50.54
C THR A 167 -5.38 10.00 -50.28
N ASP A 168 -4.30 10.78 -50.58
CA ASP A 168 -2.95 10.63 -51.23
C ASP A 168 -1.95 11.82 -51.00
N LEU A 169 -0.72 11.73 -51.56
CA LEU A 169 0.24 12.77 -52.09
C LEU A 169 0.58 14.08 -51.31
N GLN A 170 1.83 14.29 -50.82
CA GLN A 170 2.97 15.07 -51.42
C GLN A 170 2.93 16.62 -51.31
N ALA A 171 4.03 17.41 -51.25
CA ALA A 171 5.47 17.20 -50.96
C ALA A 171 6.21 18.57 -50.77
N GLY A 172 7.46 18.57 -50.28
CA GLY A 172 8.36 19.75 -50.18
C GLY A 172 8.19 20.60 -48.90
N GLU A 173 9.16 21.41 -48.45
CA GLU A 173 10.58 21.56 -48.84
C GLU A 173 11.36 22.16 -47.64
N ALA A 174 12.70 22.11 -47.64
CA ALA A 174 13.58 22.70 -46.61
C ALA A 174 14.69 23.52 -47.30
N PRO A 175 15.30 24.54 -46.66
CA PRO A 175 16.48 24.25 -45.82
C PRO A 175 16.82 25.26 -44.68
N ALA A 176 17.79 24.86 -43.84
CA ALA A 176 18.82 25.71 -43.19
C ALA A 176 18.43 26.85 -42.21
N ALA A 177 19.32 27.33 -41.32
CA ALA A 177 20.48 26.76 -40.61
C ALA A 177 20.94 27.76 -39.51
N GLU A 178 21.78 27.30 -38.56
CA GLU A 178 22.66 28.13 -37.69
C GLU A 178 21.98 29.14 -36.72
N SER A 179 22.64 29.73 -35.70
CA SER A 179 23.76 29.31 -34.82
C SER A 179 23.83 30.26 -33.60
N GLY A 180 24.62 29.92 -32.57
CA GLY A 180 24.93 30.78 -31.41
C GLY A 180 24.09 30.46 -30.15
N SER A 181 24.59 30.09 -28.96
CA SER A 181 25.90 30.19 -28.26
C SER A 181 26.12 31.39 -27.32
N ASN A 182 25.53 31.33 -26.11
CA ASN A 182 26.13 31.76 -24.83
C ASN A 182 25.26 31.16 -23.70
N ALA A 183 25.73 30.55 -22.61
CA ALA A 183 26.98 30.61 -21.83
C ALA A 183 27.11 31.84 -20.90
N SER A 184 27.60 31.59 -19.68
CA SER A 184 27.70 32.51 -18.52
C SER A 184 26.36 32.92 -17.86
N ARG A 185 26.27 33.11 -16.52
CA ARG A 185 27.21 32.82 -15.40
C ARG A 185 26.48 32.77 -14.04
N GLN A 186 27.14 32.13 -13.07
CA GLN A 186 27.40 32.51 -11.65
C GLN A 186 26.62 33.69 -11.00
N ALA A 187 26.40 33.75 -9.67
CA ALA A 187 26.57 32.82 -8.53
C ALA A 187 26.09 33.49 -7.21
N GLY A 188 26.09 32.76 -6.08
CA GLY A 188 26.04 33.32 -4.71
C GLY A 188 25.07 32.57 -3.78
N THR A 189 25.48 31.90 -2.68
CA THR A 189 25.93 32.43 -1.35
C THR A 189 24.87 33.22 -0.58
N LYS A 190 24.64 33.04 0.73
CA LYS A 190 25.31 32.27 1.83
C LYS A 190 24.24 31.98 2.93
N LYS A 191 24.19 30.78 3.53
CA LYS A 191 24.87 30.36 4.79
C LYS A 191 24.51 31.18 6.05
N THR A 192 23.67 30.60 6.91
CA THR A 192 23.59 30.90 8.37
C THR A 192 23.37 29.59 9.15
N ALA A 193 23.58 29.57 10.47
CA ALA A 193 23.70 28.31 11.24
C ALA A 193 23.23 28.37 12.69
N ALA A 194 22.69 27.24 13.18
CA ALA A 194 22.42 26.91 14.59
C ALA A 194 21.36 27.81 15.30
N LYS A 195 20.88 27.58 16.53
CA LYS A 195 21.37 26.69 17.62
C LYS A 195 20.28 26.26 18.62
N LYS A 196 20.22 24.94 18.89
CA LYS A 196 19.79 24.22 20.11
C LYS A 196 19.35 25.02 21.36
N ALA A 197 18.17 24.69 21.90
CA ALA A 197 17.80 24.81 23.32
C ALA A 197 16.79 23.71 23.72
N ALA A 198 16.64 23.42 25.02
CA ALA A 198 15.69 22.44 25.57
C ALA A 198 15.06 22.97 26.86
N GLY A 199 13.84 22.52 27.19
CA GLY A 199 13.10 22.88 28.40
C GLY A 199 11.98 21.88 28.68
N ALA A 200 11.62 21.68 29.95
CA ALA A 200 10.76 20.57 30.39
C ALA A 200 9.49 21.01 31.13
N ALA A 201 8.41 20.27 30.89
CA ALA A 201 7.26 19.98 31.76
C ALA A 201 6.64 21.10 32.64
N LYS A 202 5.35 21.37 32.40
CA LYS A 202 4.29 20.96 33.36
C LYS A 202 2.90 20.84 32.73
N LYS A 203 1.96 20.26 33.48
CA LYS A 203 0.53 20.17 33.14
C LYS A 203 -0.10 21.56 32.97
N SER A 204 -1.10 21.65 32.10
CA SER A 204 -2.37 22.31 32.43
C SER A 204 -3.53 21.46 31.89
N GLU A 205 -4.69 21.57 32.49
CA GLU A 205 -5.88 20.75 32.25
C GLU A 205 -7.06 21.69 31.99
N ALA A 206 -7.63 21.63 30.78
CA ALA A 206 -8.76 22.45 30.35
C ALA A 206 -9.56 21.66 29.29
N ALA A 207 -10.89 21.75 29.31
CA ALA A 207 -11.77 20.81 28.61
C ALA A 207 -12.82 21.49 27.73
N ALA A 208 -12.92 21.05 26.46
CA ALA A 208 -14.10 21.03 25.59
C ALA A 208 -13.73 20.49 24.20
N PRO A 209 -14.69 19.99 23.40
CA PRO A 209 -15.82 19.12 23.73
C PRO A 209 -15.55 17.65 23.28
N LYS A 210 -16.54 16.76 23.34
CA LYS A 210 -16.41 15.36 22.86
C LYS A 210 -17.29 15.10 21.64
N THR A 211 -16.71 14.48 20.60
CA THR A 211 -17.41 13.61 19.65
C THR A 211 -16.51 12.41 19.30
N ASP A 212 -17.17 11.26 19.09
CA ASP A 212 -16.74 10.02 18.44
C ASP A 212 -15.40 9.36 18.85
N GLY A 213 -15.52 8.18 19.47
CA GLY A 213 -14.40 7.35 19.93
C GLY A 213 -14.25 6.03 19.16
N PRO A 214 -13.08 5.36 19.27
CA PRO A 214 -12.81 4.07 18.61
C PRO A 214 -13.70 2.93 19.16
N PRO A 215 -13.87 1.82 18.41
CA PRO A 215 -14.79 0.74 18.78
C PRO A 215 -14.52 0.14 20.16
N ALA A 216 -15.60 -0.20 20.86
CA ALA A 216 -15.56 -0.68 22.24
C ALA A 216 -14.71 -1.95 22.39
N ARG A 217 -13.83 -1.95 23.38
CA ARG A 217 -12.95 -3.08 23.70
C ARG A 217 -13.75 -4.23 24.29
N LYS A 218 -13.80 -5.38 23.60
CA LYS A 218 -14.46 -6.60 24.10
C LYS A 218 -13.88 -7.03 25.45
N THR A 219 -14.76 -7.32 26.40
CA THR A 219 -14.46 -7.77 27.76
C THR A 219 -13.91 -9.19 27.77
N THR A 220 -13.25 -9.57 28.87
CA THR A 220 -12.75 -10.94 29.10
C THR A 220 -13.85 -11.99 28.92
N THR A 221 -15.09 -11.70 29.32
CA THR A 221 -16.23 -12.62 29.17
C THR A 221 -16.61 -12.83 27.72
N GLU A 222 -16.79 -11.75 26.95
CA GLU A 222 -17.13 -11.83 25.51
C GLU A 222 -16.02 -12.53 24.71
N LEU A 223 -14.76 -12.23 25.00
CA LEU A 223 -13.61 -12.91 24.38
C LEU A 223 -13.54 -14.40 24.66
N ARG A 224 -14.05 -14.86 25.80
CA ARG A 224 -14.11 -16.29 26.17
C ARG A 224 -15.36 -16.99 25.61
N GLN A 225 -16.43 -16.25 25.33
CA GLN A 225 -17.67 -16.73 24.71
C GLN A 225 -17.57 -16.81 23.17
N ASP A 226 -16.69 -16.01 22.55
CA ASP A 226 -16.35 -16.08 21.12
C ASP A 226 -15.63 -17.41 20.80
N GLY A 227 -16.41 -18.47 20.59
CA GLY A 227 -15.90 -19.81 20.30
C GLY A 227 -15.06 -19.91 19.03
N GLY A 228 -15.27 -18.99 18.08
CA GLY A 228 -14.44 -18.86 16.86
C GLY A 228 -13.04 -18.37 17.20
N LEU A 229 -12.94 -17.21 17.87
CA LEU A 229 -11.69 -16.66 18.39
C LEU A 229 -10.95 -17.67 19.28
N VAL A 230 -11.66 -18.27 20.24
CA VAL A 230 -11.07 -19.19 21.21
C VAL A 230 -10.53 -20.44 20.53
N ARG A 231 -11.21 -20.99 19.52
CA ARG A 231 -10.70 -22.12 18.72
C ARG A 231 -9.49 -21.72 17.88
N LEU A 232 -9.52 -20.55 17.24
CA LEU A 232 -8.41 -20.02 16.43
C LEU A 232 -7.13 -19.84 17.25
N LEU A 233 -7.21 -19.09 18.36
CA LEU A 233 -6.06 -18.83 19.24
C LEU A 233 -5.45 -20.13 19.79
N ARG A 234 -6.28 -21.09 20.20
CA ARG A 234 -5.83 -22.39 20.72
C ARG A 234 -5.15 -23.23 19.63
N ASN A 235 -5.75 -23.33 18.44
CA ASN A 235 -5.17 -24.07 17.33
C ASN A 235 -3.82 -23.47 16.89
N ALA A 236 -3.66 -22.15 16.95
CA ALA A 236 -2.41 -21.49 16.64
C ALA A 236 -1.33 -21.73 17.72
N VAL A 237 -1.69 -21.65 19.01
CA VAL A 237 -0.76 -21.98 20.11
C VAL A 237 -0.29 -23.43 20.02
N SER A 238 -1.19 -24.40 19.82
CA SER A 238 -0.81 -25.81 19.65
C SER A 238 -0.02 -26.11 18.37
N ARG A 239 0.03 -25.19 17.39
CA ARG A 239 0.83 -25.31 16.15
C ARG A 239 2.17 -24.56 16.20
N ALA A 240 2.34 -23.69 17.19
CA ALA A 240 3.52 -22.86 17.38
C ALA A 240 4.26 -23.18 18.69
N ALA A 241 3.84 -24.23 19.40
CA ALA A 241 4.44 -24.70 20.63
C ALA A 241 5.73 -25.50 20.36
N ASP A 242 6.71 -25.32 21.24
CA ASP A 242 7.88 -26.19 21.39
C ASP A 242 7.54 -27.46 22.19
N ASP A 243 8.55 -28.33 22.40
CA ASP A 243 8.41 -29.60 23.14
C ASP A 243 8.03 -29.40 24.62
N ASP A 244 8.32 -28.22 25.20
CA ASP A 244 7.88 -27.81 26.55
C ASP A 244 6.43 -27.25 26.56
N GLY A 245 5.77 -27.20 25.39
CA GLY A 245 4.42 -26.70 25.19
C GLY A 245 4.30 -25.17 25.10
N TRP A 246 5.41 -24.43 25.03
CA TRP A 246 5.41 -22.98 24.96
C TRP A 246 5.46 -22.47 23.52
N ALA A 247 4.56 -21.54 23.19
CA ALA A 247 4.50 -20.92 21.88
C ALA A 247 4.94 -19.44 21.94
N SER A 248 5.98 -19.07 21.20
CA SER A 248 6.37 -17.66 21.03
C SER A 248 5.24 -16.86 20.38
N VAL A 249 4.86 -15.70 20.91
CA VAL A 249 3.75 -14.89 20.38
C VAL A 249 3.98 -14.45 18.92
N GLY A 250 5.24 -14.34 18.48
CA GLY A 250 5.57 -14.13 17.07
C GLY A 250 5.23 -15.33 16.19
N ALA A 251 5.55 -16.54 16.65
CA ALA A 251 5.20 -17.79 15.97
C ALA A 251 3.67 -18.02 15.96
N VAL A 252 2.99 -17.78 17.08
CA VAL A 252 1.52 -17.81 17.17
C VAL A 252 0.90 -16.83 16.18
N GLY A 253 1.42 -15.60 16.09
CA GLY A 253 0.97 -14.59 15.12
C GLY A 253 1.11 -15.05 13.67
N ASN A 254 2.27 -15.62 13.31
CA ASN A 254 2.51 -16.22 11.99
C ASN A 254 1.52 -17.38 11.71
N SER A 255 1.33 -18.29 12.67
CA SER A 255 0.37 -19.39 12.54
C SER A 255 -1.07 -18.91 12.33
N ILE A 256 -1.50 -17.84 13.01
CA ILE A 256 -2.83 -17.24 12.81
C ILE A 256 -2.93 -16.60 11.42
N SER A 257 -1.93 -15.79 11.03
CA SER A 257 -1.91 -15.08 9.75
C SER A 257 -1.97 -16.02 8.54
N ASN A 258 -1.37 -17.20 8.64
CA ASN A 258 -1.35 -18.20 7.57
C ASN A 258 -2.65 -19.04 7.50
N GLN A 259 -3.62 -18.79 8.38
CA GLN A 259 -4.86 -19.57 8.52
C GLN A 259 -6.13 -18.70 8.48
N SER A 260 -6.01 -17.38 8.63
CA SER A 260 -7.14 -16.45 8.74
C SER A 260 -6.72 -14.99 8.58
N SER A 261 -7.62 -14.16 8.03
CA SER A 261 -7.51 -12.69 7.97
C SER A 261 -7.81 -12.03 9.32
N PHE A 262 -7.15 -12.51 10.37
CA PHE A 262 -7.42 -12.13 11.76
C PHE A 262 -6.61 -10.91 12.22
N ASP A 263 -7.30 -9.90 12.79
CA ASP A 263 -6.66 -8.86 13.59
C ASP A 263 -7.30 -8.74 14.99
N SER A 264 -6.42 -8.71 15.99
CA SER A 264 -6.68 -8.26 17.36
C SER A 264 -7.45 -6.92 17.47
N ARG A 265 -7.28 -5.99 16.52
CA ARG A 265 -8.00 -4.70 16.47
C ARG A 265 -9.51 -4.88 16.36
N ASN A 266 -9.98 -5.93 15.68
CA ASN A 266 -11.41 -6.24 15.50
C ASN A 266 -12.09 -6.69 16.81
N HIS A 267 -11.31 -6.92 17.86
CA HIS A 267 -11.77 -7.20 19.23
C HIS A 267 -11.49 -6.02 20.18
N GLY A 268 -10.96 -4.89 19.67
CA GLY A 268 -10.57 -3.70 20.42
C GLY A 268 -9.19 -3.82 21.11
N TYR A 269 -8.28 -4.65 20.59
CA TYR A 269 -6.95 -4.87 21.16
C TYR A 269 -5.84 -4.42 20.22
N ALA A 270 -5.01 -3.49 20.68
CA ALA A 270 -3.91 -2.92 19.89
C ALA A 270 -2.73 -3.88 19.61
N SER A 271 -2.76 -5.12 20.09
CA SER A 271 -1.86 -6.20 19.65
C SER A 271 -2.35 -7.58 20.13
N LEU A 272 -1.91 -8.63 19.43
CA LEU A 272 -2.11 -10.03 19.83
C LEU A 272 -1.63 -10.30 21.27
N SER A 273 -0.51 -9.72 21.69
CA SER A 273 0.02 -9.85 23.06
C SER A 273 -0.94 -9.30 24.13
N LYS A 274 -1.66 -8.21 23.82
CA LYS A 274 -2.67 -7.63 24.73
C LYS A 274 -3.96 -8.46 24.72
N LEU A 275 -4.35 -8.97 23.56
CA LEU A 275 -5.52 -9.85 23.42
C LEU A 275 -5.34 -11.17 24.18
N LEU A 276 -4.22 -11.87 23.96
CA LEU A 276 -3.91 -13.14 24.64
C LEU A 276 -3.97 -12.98 26.17
N LYS A 277 -3.34 -11.92 26.71
CA LYS A 277 -3.44 -11.56 28.14
C LYS A 277 -4.88 -11.33 28.59
N ALA A 278 -5.70 -10.65 27.81
CA ALA A 278 -7.10 -10.35 28.15
C ALA A 278 -8.09 -11.50 27.96
N THR A 279 -7.77 -12.54 27.18
CA THR A 279 -8.57 -13.79 27.21
C THR A 279 -8.40 -14.54 28.52
N GLU A 280 -7.22 -14.42 29.15
CA GLU A 280 -6.76 -15.15 30.34
C GLU A 280 -6.76 -16.68 30.22
N LEU A 281 -7.08 -17.22 29.03
CA LEU A 281 -7.12 -18.66 28.74
C LEU A 281 -5.73 -19.32 28.67
N PHE A 282 -4.70 -18.50 28.53
CA PHE A 282 -3.31 -18.92 28.36
C PHE A 282 -2.47 -18.53 29.56
N GLU A 283 -1.45 -19.34 29.85
CA GLU A 283 -0.30 -18.89 30.64
C GLU A 283 0.54 -17.94 29.79
N VAL A 284 1.24 -17.01 30.44
CA VAL A 284 2.02 -15.97 29.77
C VAL A 284 3.37 -15.81 30.46
N ARG A 285 4.44 -16.17 29.75
CA ARG A 285 5.82 -15.91 30.15
C ARG A 285 6.36 -14.73 29.35
N THR A 286 7.15 -13.86 29.98
CA THR A 286 7.83 -12.75 29.30
C THR A 286 9.28 -12.75 29.74
N ILE A 287 10.21 -12.81 28.77
CA ILE A 287 11.66 -12.87 28.99
C ILE A 287 12.28 -11.74 28.18
N GLY A 288 12.73 -10.69 28.87
CA GLY A 288 13.14 -9.44 28.21
C GLY A 288 12.00 -8.87 27.35
N ASN A 289 12.22 -8.73 26.05
CA ASN A 289 11.22 -8.23 25.09
C ASN A 289 10.42 -9.37 24.41
N ALA A 290 10.74 -10.64 24.66
CA ALA A 290 10.02 -11.79 24.11
C ALA A 290 8.86 -12.22 25.01
N MET A 291 7.71 -12.57 24.43
CA MET A 291 6.56 -13.13 25.14
C MET A 291 6.22 -14.50 24.54
N SER A 292 6.01 -15.49 25.40
CA SER A 292 5.55 -16.84 25.04
C SER A 292 4.27 -17.17 25.81
N VAL A 293 3.44 -18.04 25.25
CA VAL A 293 2.15 -18.44 25.80
C VAL A 293 1.93 -19.95 25.71
N ARG A 294 1.13 -20.50 26.63
CA ARG A 294 0.80 -21.94 26.73
C ARG A 294 -0.67 -22.11 27.11
N ASP A 295 -1.37 -23.14 26.62
CA ASP A 295 -2.79 -23.33 26.94
C ASP A 295 -2.93 -23.99 28.31
N LYS A 296 -3.58 -23.31 29.28
CA LYS A 296 -3.81 -23.77 30.66
C LYS A 296 -4.53 -25.13 30.79
N ARG A 297 -5.07 -25.66 29.69
CA ARG A 297 -5.68 -27.00 29.63
C ARG A 297 -4.67 -28.12 29.43
N GLN A 298 -3.44 -27.83 28.98
CA GLN A 298 -2.38 -28.83 28.83
C GLN A 298 -1.87 -29.28 30.21
N ASP A 299 -1.75 -28.35 31.18
CA ASP A 299 -1.40 -28.63 32.58
C ASP A 299 -2.46 -29.44 33.37
N ARG A 300 -3.61 -29.75 32.76
CA ARG A 300 -4.62 -30.68 33.30
C ARG A 300 -4.64 -32.03 32.57
N LYS A 301 -3.61 -32.34 31.78
CA LYS A 301 -3.42 -33.59 31.04
C LYS A 301 -2.07 -34.27 31.28
N ALA A 302 -1.23 -33.68 32.13
CA ALA A 302 -0.08 -34.32 32.77
C ALA A 302 -0.50 -34.88 34.14
#